data_AF-A0A914SA49-F1
#
_entry.id   AF-A0A914SA49-F1
#
_cell.length_a   1.000
_cell.length_b   1.000
_cell.length_c   1.000
_cell.angle_alpha   90.00
_cell.angle_beta   90.00
_cell.angle_gamma   90.00
#
_symmetry.space_group_name_H-M   'P 1'
#
loop_
_entity.id
_entity.type
_entity.pdbx_description
1 polymer ?
#
loop_
_entity_poly.entity_id
_entity_poly.type
_entity_poly.pdbx_seq_one_letter_code
_entity_poly.pdbx_strand_id
1 'polypeptide(L)' 'MKGSIDPNERYNVQQAVQHPYVSRWFRENEWSHPQVPVEYREEDNEARMTADEWRGNFIVTDFRFNVLMAIIHSFN' A
#
# COMPACT_ATOMS: atom_id res chain seq x y z
N MET A 1 -5.68 -10.01 23.52
CA MET A 1 -6.87 -10.28 22.68
C MET A 1 -6.63 -11.57 21.93
N LYS A 2 -7.47 -12.58 22.10
CA LYS A 2 -7.44 -13.77 21.25
C LYS A 2 -8.34 -13.42 20.06
N GLY A 3 -7.77 -13.12 18.90
CA GLY A 3 -8.56 -12.84 17.70
C GLY A 3 -9.44 -14.05 17.37
N SER A 4 -10.68 -13.83 16.91
CA SER A 4 -11.49 -14.94 16.40
C SER A 4 -10.78 -15.55 15.19
N ILE A 5 -10.71 -16.87 15.17
CA ILE A 5 -10.18 -17.63 14.03
C ILE A 5 -11.16 -17.53 12.86
N ASP A 6 -12.46 -17.41 13.14
CA ASP A 6 -13.49 -17.18 12.13
C ASP A 6 -13.32 -15.77 11.53
N PRO A 7 -13.07 -15.64 10.22
CA PRO A 7 -12.96 -14.35 9.56
C PRO A 7 -14.22 -13.50 9.66
N ASN A 8 -15.41 -14.12 9.70
CA ASN A 8 -16.69 -13.41 9.75
C ASN A 8 -16.96 -12.75 11.10
N GLU A 9 -16.33 -13.28 12.15
CA GLU A 9 -16.42 -12.74 13.50
C GLU A 9 -15.26 -11.78 13.82
N ARG A 10 -14.27 -11.67 12.92
CA ARG A 10 -13.12 -10.80 13.12
C ARG A 10 -13.52 -9.35 12.87
N TYR A 11 -13.03 -8.45 13.73
CA TYR A 11 -13.18 -7.02 13.48
C TYR A 11 -12.57 -6.64 12.13
N ASN A 12 -13.34 -5.89 11.33
CA ASN A 12 -12.80 -5.18 10.19
C ASN A 12 -11.99 -3.96 10.67
N VAL A 13 -11.25 -3.32 9.76
CA VAL A 13 -10.35 -2.21 10.12
C VAL A 13 -11.11 -1.03 10.76
N GLN A 14 -12.31 -0.72 10.25
CA GLN A 14 -13.17 0.34 10.76
C GLN A 14 -13.66 0.06 12.19
N GLN A 15 -13.96 -1.20 12.52
CA GLN A 15 -14.34 -1.60 13.87
C GLN A 15 -13.13 -1.59 14.81
N ALA A 16 -11.96 -2.02 14.31
CA ALA A 16 -10.74 -2.07 15.10
C ALA A 16 -10.26 -0.68 15.53
N VAL A 17 -10.38 0.33 14.65
CA VAL A 17 -9.92 1.70 14.96
C VAL A 17 -10.76 2.38 16.05
N GLN A 18 -12.01 1.95 16.22
CA GLN A 18 -12.92 2.43 17.25
C GLN A 18 -12.74 1.72 18.61
N HIS A 19 -11.97 0.62 18.66
CA HIS A 19 -11.79 -0.15 19.89
C HIS A 19 -11.10 0.71 20.99
N PRO A 20 -11.55 0.68 22.26
CA PRO A 20 -11.05 1.58 23.32
C PRO A 20 -9.52 1.60 23.50
N TYR A 21 -8.86 0.48 23.19
CA TYR A 21 -7.41 0.36 23.24
C TYR A 21 -6.70 1.10 22.09
N VAL A 22 -7.28 1.10 20.89
CA VAL A 22 -6.69 1.67 19.66
C VAL A 22 -7.11 3.13 19.49
N SER A 23 -8.36 3.46 19.84
CA SER A 23 -8.94 4.79 19.63
C SER A 23 -8.20 5.93 20.33
N ARG A 24 -7.42 5.63 21.39
CA ARG A 24 -6.50 6.59 22.03
C ARG A 24 -5.49 7.21 21.06
N TRP A 25 -5.14 6.50 19.99
CA TRP A 25 -4.17 6.92 18.98
C TRP A 25 -4.83 7.33 17.66
N PHE A 26 -6.15 7.23 17.56
CA PHE A 26 -6.87 7.59 16.34
C PHE A 26 -6.78 9.10 16.07
N ARG A 27 -6.47 9.45 14.83
CA ARG A 27 -6.43 10.82 14.33
C ARG A 27 -7.09 10.88 12.96
N GLU A 28 -8.09 11.72 12.83
CA GLU A 28 -8.91 11.81 11.61
C GLU A 28 -8.08 12.17 10.37
N ASN A 29 -7.08 13.06 10.53
CA ASN A 29 -6.22 13.51 9.43
C ASN A 29 -5.23 12.45 8.94
N GLU A 30 -4.93 11.43 9.76
CA GLU A 30 -4.12 10.27 9.37
C GLU A 30 -5.00 9.21 8.69
N TRP A 31 -6.21 9.01 9.21
CA TRP A 31 -7.17 8.03 8.68
C TRP A 31 -7.75 8.42 7.32
N SER A 32 -8.15 9.68 7.17
CA SER A 32 -8.74 10.23 5.95
C SER A 32 -7.68 10.79 4.98
N HIS A 33 -6.39 10.54 5.24
CA HIS A 33 -5.33 11.04 4.38
C HIS A 33 -5.56 10.55 2.93
N PRO A 34 -5.54 11.44 1.94
CA PRO A 34 -5.74 11.03 0.56
C PRO A 34 -4.69 10.00 0.21
N GLN A 35 -5.15 8.82 -0.23
CA GLN A 35 -4.24 7.82 -0.77
C GLN A 35 -3.50 8.45 -1.95
N VAL A 36 -2.19 8.21 -2.05
CA VAL A 36 -1.47 8.49 -3.30
C VAL A 36 -2.27 7.80 -4.42
N PRO A 37 -2.56 8.47 -5.54
CA PRO A 37 -3.35 7.90 -6.62
C PRO A 37 -2.60 6.72 -7.27
N VAL A 38 -2.68 5.57 -6.61
CA VAL A 38 -2.32 4.26 -7.11
C VAL A 38 -3.64 3.61 -7.42
N GLU A 39 -4.04 3.69 -8.68
CA GLU A 39 -5.20 2.98 -9.16
C GLU A 39 -4.86 1.49 -9.18
N TYR A 40 -5.47 0.73 -8.28
CA TYR A 40 -5.38 -0.72 -8.33
C TYR A 40 -6.11 -1.21 -9.58
N ARG A 41 -5.40 -1.98 -10.41
CA ARG A 41 -5.94 -2.59 -11.63
C ARG A 41 -5.93 -4.09 -11.48
N GLU A 42 -7.11 -4.71 -11.44
CA GLU A 42 -7.23 -6.17 -11.32
C GLU A 42 -6.50 -6.90 -12.45
N GLU A 43 -6.43 -6.28 -13.63
CA GLU A 43 -5.70 -6.75 -14.81
C GLU A 43 -4.22 -7.06 -14.52
N ASP A 44 -3.60 -6.31 -13.60
CA ASP A 44 -2.19 -6.49 -13.24
C ASP A 44 -1.96 -7.81 -12.49
N ASN A 45 -2.96 -8.32 -11.76
CA ASN A 45 -2.86 -9.58 -11.02
C ASN A 45 -3.00 -10.80 -11.94
N GLU A 46 -3.74 -10.64 -13.04
CA GLU A 46 -3.99 -11.71 -14.00
C GLU A 46 -2.94 -11.72 -15.13
N ALA A 47 -1.98 -10.79 -15.08
CA ALA A 47 -0.92 -10.67 -16.06
C ALA A 47 -0.11 -11.98 -16.16
N ARG A 48 -0.27 -12.67 -17.30
CA ARG A 48 0.50 -13.87 -17.63
C ARG A 48 1.84 -13.48 -18.24
N MET A 49 2.77 -13.07 -17.38
CA MET A 49 4.13 -12.72 -17.77
C MET A 49 5.12 -13.80 -17.34
N THR A 50 6.17 -13.99 -18.14
CA THR A 50 7.29 -14.87 -17.81
C THR A 50 8.18 -14.24 -16.73
N ALA A 51 9.02 -15.05 -16.08
CA ALA A 51 9.93 -14.58 -15.03
C ALA A 51 10.90 -13.49 -15.52
N ASP A 52 11.36 -13.57 -16.77
CA ASP A 52 12.27 -12.57 -17.35
C ASP A 52 11.56 -11.24 -17.66
N GLU A 53 10.30 -11.29 -18.10
CA GLU A 53 9.49 -10.08 -18.32
C GLU A 53 9.15 -9.38 -17.00
N TRP A 54 8.82 -10.14 -15.94
CA TRP A 54 8.67 -9.60 -14.59
C TRP A 54 9.95 -8.90 -14.13
N ARG A 55 11.11 -9.57 -14.29
CA ARG A 55 12.41 -9.00 -13.93
C ARG A 55 12.68 -7.70 -14.70
N GLY A 56 12.37 -7.66 -16.00
CA GLY A 56 12.49 -6.46 -16.82
C GLY A 56 11.65 -5.29 -16.30
N ASN A 57 10.38 -5.53 -15.95
CA ASN A 57 9.48 -4.50 -15.41
C ASN A 57 9.94 -3.92 -14.06
N PHE A 58 10.47 -4.75 -13.16
CA PHE A 58 11.02 -4.28 -11.89
C PHE A 58 12.30 -3.46 -12.09
N ILE A 59 13.18 -3.85 -13.02
CA ILE A 59 14.43 -3.11 -13.29
C ILE A 59 14.14 -1.75 -13.96
N VAL A 60 13.20 -1.69 -14.90
CA VAL A 60 12.84 -0.44 -15.59
C VAL A 60 12.17 0.57 -14.65
N THR A 61 11.32 0.10 -13.74
CA THR A 61 10.67 0.98 -12.74
C THR A 61 11.67 1.50 -11.71
N ASP A 62 12.59 0.66 -11.23
CA ASP A 62 13.66 1.06 -10.29
C ASP A 62 14.63 2.08 -10.93
N PHE A 63 15.03 1.88 -12.19
CA PHE A 63 15.92 2.81 -12.88
C PHE A 63 15.26 4.19 -13.12
N ARG A 64 13.97 4.22 -13.47
CA ARG A 64 13.21 5.48 -13.63
C ARG A 64 13.03 6.23 -12.31
N PHE A 65 12.81 5.51 -11.21
CA PHE A 65 12.68 6.11 -9.89
C PHE A 65 14.00 6.73 -9.42
N ASN A 66 15.12 6.02 -9.61
CA ASN A 66 16.45 6.51 -9.22
C ASN A 66 16.88 7.73 -10.04
N VAL A 67 16.58 7.79 -11.34
CA VAL A 67 16.86 8.97 -12.19
C VAL A 67 16.01 10.18 -11.75
N LEU A 68 14.72 9.98 -11.46
CA LEU A 68 13.85 11.06 -10.98
C LEU A 68 14.32 11.62 -9.63
N MET A 69 14.68 10.74 -8.68
CA MET A 69 15.19 11.15 -7.37
C MET A 69 16.56 11.83 -7.47
N ALA A 70 17.45 11.38 -8.36
CA ALA A 70 18.73 12.02 -8.62
C ALA A 70 18.56 13.45 -9.16
N ILE A 71 17.61 13.66 -10.08
CA ILE A 71 17.31 15.00 -10.62
C ILE A 71 16.78 15.91 -9.51
N ILE A 72 15.84 15.44 -8.69
CA ILE A 72 15.24 16.25 -7.60
C ILE A 72 16.29 16.67 -6.56
N HIS A 73 17.22 15.79 -6.19
CA HIS A 73 18.29 16.12 -5.24
C HIS A 73 19.44 16.96 -5.83
N SER A 74 19.51 17.11 -7.16
CA SER A 74 20.50 17.96 -7.84
C SER A 74 20.10 19.44 -7.91
N PHE A 75 18.88 19.78 -7.48
CA PHE A 75 18.35 21.14 -7.40
C PHE A 75 18.29 21.66 -5.94
N ASN A 76 19.35 21.41 -5.16
CA ASN A 76 19.67 22.13 -3.92
C ASN A 76 21.08 22.69 -4.00
#